data_AF-A0A9Q3Q7B6-F1
#
_entry.id   AF-A0A9Q3Q7B6-F1
#
_cell.length_a   1.000
_cell.length_b   1.000
_cell.length_c   1.000
_cell.angle_alpha   90.00
_cell.angle_beta   90.00
_cell.angle_gamma   90.00
#
_symmetry.space_group_name_H-M   'P 1'
#
loop_
_entity.id
_entity.type
_entity.pdbx_description
1 polymer ?
#
loop_
_entity_poly.entity_id
_entity_poly.type
_entity_poly.pdbx_seq_one_letter_code
_entity_poly.pdbx_strand_id
1 'polypeptide(L)'
;MRQDNGKYHWSWWKSEMITKWANSSWRFKMDNAFESVIINSEKDKRLTWFLKKKERLSALHPDMSDIMINMKIFRKCGGELEHAIKSRCVEPCSTEDYINAMEDIITRTRIGKTWAKMPIDSKMVPKISREDKRPERPFLKCHKCGSTFYLANICTKKTKINEVQVI
;
A
#
# COMPACT_ATOMS: atom_id res chain seq x y z
N MET A 1 39.36 24.48 5.16
CA MET A 1 38.96 23.47 4.15
C MET A 1 39.20 23.95 2.72
N ARG A 2 38.51 24.99 2.19
CA ARG A 2 38.75 25.42 0.80
C ARG A 2 40.08 26.16 0.58
N GLN A 3 40.56 26.89 1.58
CA GLN A 3 41.78 27.70 1.48
C GLN A 3 43.07 26.86 1.49
N ASP A 4 43.10 25.72 2.19
CA ASP A 4 44.27 24.82 2.24
C ASP A 4 44.23 23.70 1.19
N ASN A 5 43.03 23.25 0.80
CA ASN A 5 42.83 22.06 -0.05
C ASN A 5 42.35 22.41 -1.48
N GLY A 6 42.48 23.67 -1.91
CA GLY A 6 41.96 24.14 -3.19
C GLY A 6 42.60 23.50 -4.44
N LYS A 7 43.77 22.85 -4.29
CA LYS A 7 44.53 22.22 -5.39
C LYS A 7 44.18 20.75 -5.64
N TYR A 8 43.37 20.12 -4.79
CA TYR A 8 43.03 18.70 -4.95
C TYR A 8 42.02 18.47 -6.06
N HIS A 9 42.16 17.34 -6.76
CA HIS A 9 41.26 16.92 -7.82
C HIS A 9 39.85 16.61 -7.28
N TRP A 10 38.83 16.71 -8.13
CA TRP A 10 37.42 16.52 -7.74
C TRP A 10 37.14 15.17 -7.06
N SER A 11 37.82 14.11 -7.49
CA SER A 11 37.71 12.77 -6.89
C SER A 11 38.08 12.75 -5.40
N TRP A 12 39.13 13.51 -5.02
CA TRP A 12 39.55 13.63 -3.63
C TRP A 12 38.51 14.39 -2.81
N TRP A 13 38.01 15.52 -3.33
CA TRP A 13 36.94 16.28 -2.69
C TRP A 13 35.68 15.44 -2.51
N LYS A 14 35.29 14.65 -3.52
CA LYS A 14 34.15 13.72 -3.45
C LYS A 14 34.37 12.69 -2.34
N SER A 15 35.57 12.12 -2.23
CA SER A 15 35.90 11.17 -1.16
C SER A 15 35.79 11.81 0.21
N GLU A 16 36.37 12.99 0.42
CA GLU A 16 36.28 13.68 1.71
C GLU A 16 34.85 14.10 2.07
N MET A 17 34.06 14.49 1.07
CA MET A 17 32.66 14.78 1.28
C MET A 17 31.89 13.54 1.76
N ILE A 18 32.14 12.39 1.14
CA ILE A 18 31.53 11.11 1.54
C ILE A 18 32.00 10.73 2.94
N THR A 19 33.30 10.81 3.24
CA THR A 19 33.85 10.47 4.57
C THR A 19 33.23 11.34 5.66
N LYS A 20 33.10 12.65 5.44
CA LYS A 20 32.63 13.59 6.45
C LYS A 20 31.11 13.58 6.64
N TRP A 21 30.34 13.46 5.55
CA TRP A 21 28.89 13.64 5.59
C TRP A 21 28.08 12.37 5.31
N ALA A 22 28.62 11.38 4.60
CA ALA A 22 27.92 10.14 4.28
C ALA A 22 28.14 9.03 5.34
N ASN A 23 28.06 9.42 6.61
CA ASN A 23 28.10 8.48 7.73
C ASN A 23 26.89 7.53 7.73
N SER A 24 26.97 6.45 8.51
CA SER A 24 25.94 5.40 8.57
C SER A 24 24.55 5.95 8.90
N SER A 25 24.46 6.93 9.80
CA SER A 25 23.19 7.59 10.15
C SER A 25 22.59 8.38 8.98
N TRP A 26 23.42 9.06 8.19
CA TRP A 26 22.96 9.76 6.99
C TRP A 26 22.45 8.79 5.93
N ARG A 27 23.19 7.70 5.68
CA ARG A 27 22.77 6.64 4.73
C ARG A 27 21.43 6.03 5.15
N PHE A 28 21.28 5.69 6.42
CA PHE A 28 20.03 5.19 6.98
C PHE A 28 18.86 6.17 6.78
N LYS A 29 19.07 7.47 7.02
CA LYS A 29 18.06 8.50 6.75
C LYS A 29 17.69 8.57 5.27
N MET A 30 18.67 8.46 4.38
CA MET A 30 18.45 8.50 2.93
C MET A 30 17.70 7.26 2.42
N ASP A 31 18.05 6.08 2.92
CA ASP A 31 17.34 4.83 2.65
C ASP A 31 15.90 4.90 3.18
N ASN A 32 15.67 5.32 4.42
CA ASN A 32 14.31 5.50 4.95
C ASN A 32 13.47 6.49 4.13
N ALA A 33 14.08 7.58 3.67
CA ALA A 33 13.42 8.56 2.81
C ALA A 33 13.15 8.02 1.39
N PHE A 34 13.92 7.02 0.93
CA PHE A 34 13.58 6.29 -0.28
C PHE A 34 12.42 5.31 -0.01
N GLU A 35 12.50 4.57 1.09
CA GLU A 35 11.55 3.52 1.45
C GLU A 35 10.13 4.04 1.69
N SER A 36 9.98 5.24 2.25
CA SER A 36 8.70 5.88 2.57
C SER A 36 7.94 6.44 1.37
N VAL A 37 8.60 6.62 0.22
CA VAL A 37 8.01 7.29 -0.94
C VAL A 37 7.51 6.26 -1.94
N ILE A 38 6.18 6.10 -1.97
CA ILE A 38 5.43 5.32 -2.95
C ILE A 38 5.06 6.23 -4.12
N ILE A 39 4.95 5.68 -5.34
CA ILE A 39 4.50 6.46 -6.49
C ILE A 39 3.04 6.88 -6.35
N ASN A 40 2.73 8.12 -6.71
CA ASN A 40 1.36 8.58 -6.90
C ASN A 40 0.98 8.47 -8.39
N SER A 41 0.09 7.51 -8.72
CA SER A 41 -0.31 7.26 -10.10
C SER A 41 -1.16 8.36 -10.74
N GLU A 42 -1.53 9.42 -10.02
CA GLU A 42 -2.26 10.56 -10.61
C GLU A 42 -1.37 11.79 -10.76
N LYS A 43 -0.46 12.01 -9.80
CA LYS A 43 0.35 13.23 -9.73
C LYS A 43 1.73 13.09 -10.35
N ASP A 44 2.35 11.93 -10.24
CA ASP A 44 3.73 11.74 -10.68
C ASP A 44 3.81 11.44 -12.19
N LYS A 45 4.76 12.06 -12.89
CA LYS A 45 5.14 11.64 -14.25
C LYS A 45 6.03 10.41 -14.17
N ARG A 46 5.67 9.30 -14.83
CA ARG A 46 6.33 7.99 -14.69
C ARG A 46 7.82 8.04 -14.99
N LEU A 47 8.16 8.52 -16.18
CA LEU A 47 9.54 8.67 -16.63
C LEU A 47 10.37 9.48 -15.64
N THR A 48 9.91 10.69 -15.29
CA THR A 48 10.64 11.59 -14.39
C THR A 48 10.78 11.02 -12.98
N TRP A 49 9.72 10.39 -12.46
CA TRP A 49 9.74 9.77 -11.14
C TRP A 49 10.73 8.61 -11.12
N PHE A 50 10.68 7.72 -12.13
CA PHE A 50 11.56 6.56 -12.21
C PHE A 50 13.03 6.98 -12.31
N LEU A 51 13.36 7.89 -13.23
CA LEU A 51 14.72 8.37 -13.42
C LEU A 51 15.28 9.05 -12.17
N LYS A 52 14.47 9.88 -11.49
CA LYS A 52 14.87 10.51 -10.23
C LYS A 52 15.16 9.48 -9.13
N LYS A 53 14.40 8.39 -9.08
CA LYS A 53 14.62 7.29 -8.12
C LYS A 53 15.86 6.49 -8.47
N LYS A 54 16.10 6.23 -9.76
CA LYS A 54 17.31 5.58 -10.26
C LYS A 54 18.55 6.38 -9.90
N GLU A 55 18.59 7.67 -10.23
CA GLU A 55 19.70 8.57 -9.90
C GLU A 55 20.00 8.58 -8.40
N ARG A 56 18.96 8.68 -7.56
CA ARG A 56 19.12 8.66 -6.10
C ARG A 56 19.69 7.34 -5.58
N LEU A 57 19.23 6.21 -6.10
CA LEU A 57 19.74 4.90 -5.70
C LEU A 57 21.16 4.66 -6.20
N SER A 58 21.47 5.00 -7.45
CA SER A 58 22.83 4.91 -8.00
C SER A 58 23.82 5.79 -7.22
N ALA A 59 23.38 6.95 -6.71
CA ALA A 59 24.20 7.80 -5.86
C ALA A 59 24.42 7.24 -4.45
N LEU A 60 23.43 6.53 -3.89
CA LEU A 60 23.53 5.92 -2.56
C LEU A 60 24.27 4.59 -2.55
N HIS A 61 24.07 3.79 -3.59
CA HIS A 61 24.57 2.42 -3.74
C HIS A 61 25.25 2.28 -5.10
N PRO A 62 26.46 2.85 -5.29
CA PRO A 62 27.16 2.86 -6.58
C PRO A 62 27.55 1.45 -7.07
N ASP A 63 27.68 0.49 -6.15
CA ASP A 63 28.04 -0.89 -6.46
C ASP A 63 26.83 -1.77 -6.83
N MET A 64 25.61 -1.21 -6.80
CA MET A 64 24.38 -1.95 -7.10
C MET A 64 24.17 -2.05 -8.61
N SER A 65 23.82 -3.24 -9.10
CA SER A 65 23.52 -3.44 -10.51
C SER A 65 22.26 -2.70 -10.94
N ASP A 66 22.22 -2.26 -12.21
CA ASP A 66 21.08 -1.54 -12.78
C ASP A 66 19.77 -2.35 -12.67
N ILE A 67 19.85 -3.68 -12.82
CA ILE A 67 18.70 -4.58 -12.64
C ILE A 67 18.19 -4.52 -11.20
N MET A 68 19.09 -4.58 -10.21
CA MET A 68 18.73 -4.51 -8.79
C MET A 68 18.15 -3.13 -8.43
N ILE A 69 18.70 -2.05 -8.99
CA ILE A 69 18.15 -0.70 -8.83
C ILE A 69 16.73 -0.65 -9.37
N ASN A 70 16.50 -1.13 -10.60
CA ASN A 70 15.18 -1.15 -11.21
C ASN A 70 14.17 -1.96 -10.37
N MET A 71 14.58 -3.13 -9.89
CA MET A 71 13.76 -3.95 -8.97
C MET A 71 13.41 -3.21 -7.69
N LYS A 72 14.36 -2.49 -7.09
CA LYS A 72 14.14 -1.76 -5.84
C LYS A 72 13.18 -0.58 -6.03
N ILE A 73 13.28 0.14 -7.16
CA ILE A 73 12.33 1.21 -7.53
C ILE A 73 10.95 0.61 -7.75
N PHE A 74 10.89 -0.51 -8.46
CA PHE A 74 9.66 -1.15 -8.83
C PHE A 74 8.85 -1.67 -7.63
N ARG A 75 9.51 -2.19 -6.59
CA ARG A 75 8.86 -2.53 -5.31
C ARG A 75 8.18 -1.33 -4.64
N LYS A 76 8.48 -0.09 -5.06
CA LYS A 76 7.83 1.14 -4.57
C LYS A 76 6.54 1.49 -5.31
N CYS A 77 6.18 0.74 -6.34
CA CYS A 77 4.86 0.84 -6.96
C CYS A 77 3.78 0.26 -6.04
N GLY A 78 4.07 -0.88 -5.39
CA GLY A 78 3.22 -1.54 -4.42
C GLY A 78 1.91 -2.11 -4.99
N GLY A 79 1.34 -3.07 -4.25
CA GLY A 79 -0.01 -3.59 -4.47
C GLY A 79 -0.27 -4.11 -5.89
N GLU A 80 -1.41 -3.74 -6.46
CA GLU A 80 -1.85 -4.18 -7.79
C GLU A 80 -0.95 -3.65 -8.92
N LEU A 81 -0.38 -2.46 -8.76
CA LEU A 81 0.50 -1.87 -9.77
C LEU A 81 1.81 -2.64 -9.88
N GLU A 82 2.37 -3.04 -8.73
CA GLU A 82 3.51 -3.96 -8.72
C GLU A 82 3.13 -5.28 -9.39
N HIS A 83 2.02 -5.91 -9.01
CA HIS A 83 1.66 -7.19 -9.64
C HIS A 83 1.51 -7.07 -11.18
N ALA A 84 0.81 -6.03 -11.65
CA ALA A 84 0.52 -5.84 -13.07
C ALA A 84 1.76 -5.62 -13.94
N ILE A 85 2.75 -4.89 -13.44
CA ILE A 85 4.02 -4.65 -14.15
C ILE A 85 4.86 -5.93 -14.17
N LYS A 86 4.92 -6.67 -13.05
CA LYS A 86 5.61 -7.98 -12.99
C LYS A 86 5.10 -8.95 -14.05
N SER A 87 3.79 -8.96 -14.30
CA SER A 87 3.18 -9.80 -15.33
C SER A 87 3.57 -9.40 -16.76
N ARG A 88 4.06 -8.17 -16.99
CA ARG A 88 4.46 -7.67 -18.32
C ARG A 88 5.98 -7.67 -18.54
N CYS A 89 6.76 -7.64 -17.46
CA CYS A 89 8.21 -7.58 -17.49
C CYS A 89 8.83 -8.93 -17.11
N VAL A 90 9.27 -9.71 -18.09
CA VAL A 90 10.02 -10.97 -17.86
C VAL A 90 11.49 -10.61 -17.59
N GLU A 91 12.08 -11.15 -16.53
CA GLU A 91 13.48 -10.88 -16.19
C GLU A 91 14.46 -11.56 -17.17
N PRO A 92 15.60 -10.91 -17.50
CA PRO A 92 16.01 -9.56 -17.12
C PRO A 92 15.30 -8.49 -17.97
N CYS A 93 14.76 -7.47 -17.29
CA CYS A 93 13.98 -6.41 -17.92
C CYS A 93 14.74 -5.08 -17.86
N SER A 94 14.78 -4.35 -18.98
CA SER A 94 15.51 -3.09 -19.06
C SER A 94 14.79 -1.96 -18.33
N THR A 95 15.50 -0.86 -18.08
CA THR A 95 14.89 0.35 -17.48
C THR A 95 13.73 0.86 -18.34
N GLU A 96 13.89 0.83 -19.66
CA GLU A 96 12.90 1.31 -20.63
C GLU A 96 11.66 0.42 -20.62
N ASP A 97 11.84 -0.91 -20.59
CA ASP A 97 10.74 -1.86 -20.54
C ASP A 97 9.88 -1.67 -19.28
N TYR A 98 10.51 -1.44 -18.12
CA TYR A 98 9.77 -1.14 -16.89
C TYR A 98 8.96 0.15 -16.99
N ILE A 99 9.54 1.22 -17.58
CA ILE A 99 8.87 2.50 -17.74
C ILE A 99 7.70 2.35 -18.72
N ASN A 100 7.92 1.69 -19.86
CA ASN A 100 6.91 1.44 -20.87
C ASN A 100 5.75 0.61 -20.31
N ALA A 101 6.03 -0.47 -19.58
CA ALA A 101 5.01 -1.28 -18.93
C ALA A 101 4.22 -0.50 -17.88
N MET A 102 4.91 0.31 -17.08
CA MET A 102 4.28 1.17 -16.08
C MET A 102 3.36 2.22 -16.71
N GLU A 103 3.81 2.87 -17.79
CA GLU A 103 3.04 3.85 -18.53
C GLU A 103 1.82 3.21 -19.20
N ASP A 104 1.99 2.05 -19.83
CA ASP A 104 0.91 1.28 -20.44
C ASP A 104 -0.18 0.91 -19.42
N ILE A 105 0.20 0.34 -18.27
CA ILE A 105 -0.74 -0.06 -17.23
C ILE A 105 -1.52 1.13 -16.71
N ILE A 106 -0.85 2.20 -16.33
CA ILE A 106 -1.52 3.33 -15.66
C ILE A 106 -2.38 4.12 -16.65
N THR A 107 -2.02 4.13 -17.93
CA THR A 107 -2.78 4.80 -19.00
C THR A 107 -4.00 3.98 -19.41
N ARG A 108 -3.83 2.66 -19.61
CA ARG A 108 -4.89 1.77 -20.11
C ARG A 108 -5.78 1.17 -19.03
N THR A 109 -5.38 1.27 -17.76
CA THR A 109 -6.15 0.73 -16.64
C THR A 109 -6.45 1.79 -15.58
N ARG A 110 -7.29 1.44 -14.60
CA ARG A 110 -7.48 2.25 -13.37
C ARG A 110 -6.56 1.82 -12.23
N ILE A 111 -5.63 0.90 -12.48
CA ILE A 111 -4.72 0.36 -11.46
C ILE A 111 -3.77 1.47 -11.00
N GLY A 112 -3.61 1.59 -9.68
CA GLY A 112 -2.77 2.59 -9.05
C GLY A 112 -3.41 3.96 -8.85
N LYS A 113 -4.62 4.22 -9.39
CA LYS A 113 -5.37 5.46 -9.10
C LYS A 113 -5.98 5.37 -7.71
N THR A 114 -5.68 6.35 -6.86
CA THR A 114 -6.33 6.47 -5.56
C THR A 114 -7.71 7.08 -5.78
N TRP A 115 -8.78 6.33 -5.54
CA TRP A 115 -10.12 6.91 -5.51
C TRP A 115 -10.10 8.12 -4.59
N ALA A 116 -10.50 9.29 -5.12
CA ALA A 116 -10.70 10.47 -4.29
C ALA A 116 -11.61 10.05 -3.14
N LYS A 117 -11.10 10.07 -1.90
CA LYS A 117 -11.95 9.93 -0.75
C LYS A 117 -12.94 11.08 -0.89
N MET A 118 -14.21 10.77 -1.15
CA MET A 118 -15.25 11.80 -1.13
C MET A 118 -15.09 12.51 0.22
N PRO A 119 -15.17 13.86 0.27
CA PRO A 119 -15.14 14.55 1.54
C PRO A 119 -16.25 13.94 2.39
N ILE A 120 -15.86 13.15 3.39
CA ILE A 120 -16.78 12.69 4.42
C ILE A 120 -17.13 13.98 5.15
N ASP A 121 -18.29 14.56 4.84
CA ASP A 121 -18.78 15.70 5.58
C ASP A 121 -18.82 15.27 7.06
N SER A 122 -17.98 15.89 7.89
CA SER A 122 -17.87 15.57 9.31
C SER A 122 -19.20 15.75 10.04
N LYS A 123 -20.19 16.38 9.41
CA LYS A 123 -21.57 16.51 9.90
C LYS A 123 -22.40 15.23 9.75
N MET A 124 -21.97 14.26 8.95
CA MET A 124 -22.64 12.96 8.79
C MET A 124 -21.97 11.82 9.57
N VAL A 125 -20.91 12.09 10.33
CA VAL A 125 -20.42 11.12 11.31
C VAL A 125 -21.39 11.16 12.49
N PRO A 126 -22.15 10.08 12.78
CA PRO A 126 -22.96 10.06 13.98
C PRO A 126 -22.00 10.23 15.16
N LYS A 127 -22.18 11.29 15.94
CA LYS A 127 -21.51 11.36 17.25
C LYS A 127 -21.95 10.12 18.00
N ILE A 128 -21.03 9.17 18.17
CA ILE A 128 -21.23 8.05 19.08
C ILE A 128 -21.23 8.69 20.48
N SER A 129 -22.39 9.15 20.95
CA SER A 129 -22.62 9.25 22.37
C SER A 129 -22.50 7.83 22.90
N ARG A 130 -21.70 7.64 23.95
CA ARG A 130 -21.62 6.38 24.68
C ARG A 130 -22.90 6.19 25.50
N GLU A 131 -24.04 6.19 24.84
CA GLU A 131 -25.27 5.62 25.38
C GLU A 131 -25.35 4.20 24.83
N ASP A 132 -25.30 3.24 25.75
CA ASP A 132 -25.49 1.81 25.52
C ASP A 132 -26.86 1.54 24.85
N LYS A 133 -26.97 1.82 23.55
CA LYS A 133 -28.07 1.32 22.73
C LYS A 133 -27.69 -0.07 22.24
N ARG A 134 -27.66 -1.01 23.18
CA ARG A 134 -27.75 -2.43 22.83
C ARG A 134 -29.05 -2.58 22.04
N PRO A 135 -29.03 -3.00 20.76
CA PRO A 135 -30.27 -3.23 20.04
C PRO A 135 -31.07 -4.26 20.86
N GLU A 136 -32.31 -3.91 21.23
CA GLU A 136 -33.23 -4.86 21.83
C GLU A 136 -33.31 -6.05 20.88
N ARG A 137 -32.69 -7.16 21.27
CA ARG A 137 -32.74 -8.37 20.48
C ARG A 137 -34.22 -8.75 20.37
N PRO A 138 -34.77 -8.94 19.16
CA PRO A 138 -36.14 -9.40 19.02
C PRO A 138 -36.30 -10.68 19.84
N PHE A 139 -37.39 -10.79 20.61
CA PHE A 139 -37.69 -11.97 21.42
C PHE A 139 -37.85 -13.19 20.49
N LEU A 140 -36.75 -13.90 20.23
CA LEU A 140 -36.79 -15.12 19.43
C LEU A 140 -37.51 -16.21 20.24
N LYS A 141 -38.74 -16.52 19.83
CA LYS A 141 -39.51 -17.66 20.34
C LYS A 141 -39.08 -18.97 19.67
N CYS A 142 -39.02 -20.04 20.45
CA CYS A 142 -38.83 -21.38 19.94
C CYS A 142 -40.01 -21.77 19.02
N HIS A 143 -39.74 -22.00 17.74
CA HIS A 143 -40.79 -22.42 16.79
C HIS A 143 -41.31 -23.85 17.02
N LYS A 144 -40.64 -24.68 17.85
CA LYS A 144 -41.12 -26.03 18.20
C LYS A 144 -42.13 -26.06 19.34
N CYS A 145 -42.00 -25.17 20.33
CA CYS A 145 -42.81 -25.20 21.56
C CYS A 145 -43.37 -23.83 22.00
N GLY A 146 -43.04 -22.75 21.29
CA GLY A 146 -43.48 -21.39 21.58
C GLY A 146 -42.75 -20.69 22.73
N SER A 147 -41.83 -21.36 23.44
CA SER A 147 -41.10 -20.78 24.57
C SER A 147 -40.18 -19.63 24.16
N THR A 148 -40.12 -18.56 24.94
CA THR A 148 -39.22 -17.40 24.74
C THR A 148 -37.89 -17.52 25.48
N PHE A 149 -37.71 -18.55 26.32
CA PHE A 149 -36.50 -18.73 27.13
C PHE A 149 -35.34 -19.38 26.39
N TYR A 150 -35.61 -20.07 25.28
CA TYR A 150 -34.60 -20.80 24.50
C TYR A 150 -35.02 -20.92 23.04
N LEU A 151 -34.04 -21.20 22.18
CA LEU A 151 -34.22 -21.37 20.74
C LEU A 151 -34.55 -22.83 20.38
N ALA A 152 -35.11 -23.04 19.18
CA ALA A 152 -35.60 -24.34 18.72
C ALA A 152 -34.52 -25.42 18.57
N ASN A 153 -33.26 -25.03 18.45
CA ASN A 153 -32.10 -25.92 18.42
C ASN A 153 -31.78 -26.55 19.78
N ILE A 154 -32.15 -25.91 20.89
CA ILE A 154 -31.93 -26.40 22.27
C ILE A 154 -33.23 -26.98 22.87
N CYS A 155 -34.33 -26.96 22.10
CA CYS A 155 -35.62 -27.44 22.56
C CYS A 155 -35.66 -28.98 22.61
N THR A 156 -35.95 -29.52 23.80
CA THR A 156 -36.14 -30.96 24.06
C THR A 156 -37.58 -31.44 23.83
N LYS A 157 -38.52 -30.53 23.50
CA LYS A 157 -39.94 -30.88 23.24
C LYS A 157 -40.15 -31.28 21.78
N LYS A 158 -40.89 -32.38 21.56
CA LYS A 158 -41.30 -32.84 20.23
C LYS A 158 -42.28 -31.85 19.59
N THR A 159 -42.13 -31.59 18.29
CA THR A 159 -43.00 -30.72 17.50
C THR A 159 -44.44 -31.24 17.51
N LYS A 160 -45.42 -30.40 17.87
CA LYS A 160 -46.83 -30.72 17.67
C LYS A 160 -47.20 -30.47 16.21
N ILE A 161 -47.43 -31.53 15.44
CA ILE A 161 -48.01 -31.47 14.10
C ILE A 161 -49.53 -31.48 14.31
N ASN A 162 -50.23 -30.44 13.84
CA ASN A 162 -51.68 -30.33 14.01
C ASN A 162 -52.42 -31.36 13.14
N GLU A 163 -53.47 -31.94 13.72
CA GLU A 163 -54.49 -32.77 13.09
C GLU A 163 -55.11 -32.05 11.90
N VAL A 164 -55.10 -32.69 10.73
CA VAL A 164 -55.79 -32.21 9.53
C VAL A 164 -57.29 -32.40 9.75
N GLN A 165 -58.06 -31.31 9.83
CA GLN A 165 -59.50 -31.40 9.66
C GLN A 165 -59.79 -31.71 8.19
N VAL A 166 -60.25 -32.95 7.95
CA VAL A 166 -60.83 -33.38 6.68
C VAL A 166 -62.17 -32.65 6.53
N ILE A 167 -62.28 -31.84 5.48
CA ILE A 167 -63.56 -31.34 4.96
C ILE A 167 -64.17 -32.43 4.08
#